data_AF-A0A0F9VW93-F1
#
_entry.id   AF-A0A0F9VW93-F1
#
_cell.length_a   1.000
_cell.length_b   1.000
_cell.length_c   1.000
_cell.angle_alpha   90.00
_cell.angle_beta   90.00
_cell.angle_gamma   90.00
#
_symmetry.space_group_name_H-M   'P 1'
#
loop_
_entity.id
_entity.type
_entity.pdbx_description
1 polymer ?
#
loop_
_entity_poly.entity_id
_entity_poly.type
_entity_poly.pdbx_seq_one_letter_code
_entity_poly.pdbx_strand_id
1 'polypeptide(L)' 'MKCPICKGKGIIDKPNGINANVALKHEAVAILYKEGYGIRQIQRLLNYKSPRSVQVILMQAE' A
#
# COMPACT_ATOMS: atom_id res chain seq x y z
N MET A 1 27.38 -19.07 -14.99
CA MET A 1 26.32 -19.36 -13.98
C MET A 1 25.33 -18.21 -13.97
N LYS A 2 24.02 -18.47 -14.02
CA LYS A 2 22.98 -17.44 -13.84
C LYS A 2 22.67 -17.27 -12.35
N CYS A 3 22.43 -16.04 -11.89
CA CYS A 3 22.09 -15.75 -10.48
C CYS A 3 20.91 -16.62 -10.00
N PRO A 4 21.00 -17.34 -8.87
CA PRO A 4 19.94 -18.24 -8.42
C PRO A 4 18.66 -17.52 -8.00
N ILE A 5 18.75 -16.22 -7.67
CA ILE A 5 17.63 -15.41 -7.18
C ILE A 5 16.82 -14.82 -8.33
N CYS A 6 17.47 -14.11 -9.26
CA CYS A 6 16.79 -13.46 -10.39
C CYS A 6 16.90 -14.22 -11.71
N LYS A 7 17.60 -15.37 -11.73
CA LYS A 7 17.89 -16.18 -12.93
C LYS A 7 18.47 -15.40 -14.11
N GLY A 8 19.13 -14.26 -13.83
CA GLY A 8 19.71 -13.38 -14.84
C GLY A 8 18.72 -12.38 -15.48
N LYS A 9 17.50 -12.22 -14.94
CA LYS A 9 16.51 -11.26 -15.43
C LYS A 9 16.71 -9.83 -14.89
N GLY A 10 17.47 -9.66 -13.82
CA GLY A 10 17.62 -8.36 -13.13
C GLY A 10 16.37 -7.87 -12.39
N ILE A 11 15.26 -8.62 -12.48
CA ILE A 11 13.98 -8.31 -11.84
C ILE A 11 13.55 -9.56 -11.07
N ILE A 12 13.12 -9.36 -9.82
CA ILE A 12 12.51 -10.39 -8.99
C ILE A 12 11.00 -10.18 -9.10
N ASP A 13 10.29 -11.17 -9.64
CA ASP A 13 8.83 -11.14 -9.69
C ASP A 13 8.31 -11.02 -8.25
N LYS A 14 7.54 -9.96 -7.99
CA LYS A 14 6.92 -9.75 -6.67
C LYS A 14 6.01 -10.95 -6.38
N PRO A 15 6.07 -11.57 -5.19
CA PRO A 15 5.22 -12.71 -4.89
C PRO A 15 3.75 -12.36 -5.09
N ASN A 16 3.04 -13.25 -5.79
CA ASN A 16 1.60 -13.15 -6.06
C ASN A 16 0.87 -12.95 -4.71
N GLY A 17 0.27 -11.78 -4.52
CA GLY A 17 -0.43 -11.42 -3.26
C GLY A 17 -0.08 -10.03 -2.71
N ILE A 18 1.06 -9.44 -3.09
CA ILE A 18 1.41 -8.08 -2.65
C ILE A 18 0.39 -7.05 -3.16
N ASN A 19 -0.05 -7.17 -4.42
CA ASN A 19 -0.98 -6.21 -5.00
C ASN A 19 -2.40 -6.30 -4.40
N ALA A 20 -2.86 -7.51 -4.04
CA ALA A 20 -4.15 -7.69 -3.37
C ALA A 20 -4.16 -7.02 -1.98
N ASN A 21 -3.04 -7.12 -1.24
CA ASN A 21 -2.88 -6.44 0.04
C ASN A 21 -2.85 -4.91 -0.08
N VAL A 22 -2.37 -4.36 -1.20
CA VAL A 22 -2.37 -2.90 -1.43
C VAL A 22 -3.78 -2.39 -1.69
N ALA A 23 -4.56 -3.06 -2.54
CA ALA A 23 -5.94 -2.67 -2.82
C ALA A 23 -6.80 -2.66 -1.55
N LEU A 24 -6.73 -3.73 -0.74
CA LEU A 24 -7.43 -3.82 0.54
C LEU A 24 -7.02 -2.71 1.51
N LYS A 25 -5.73 -2.35 1.54
CA LYS A 25 -5.25 -1.23 2.36
C LYS A 25 -5.76 0.14 1.89
N HIS A 26 -6.00 0.33 0.60
CA HIS A 26 -6.56 1.57 0.07
C HIS A 26 -8.05 1.67 0.39
N GLU A 27 -8.78 0.56 0.27
CA GLU A 27 -10.19 0.50 0.66
C GLU A 27 -10.38 0.78 2.16
N ALA A 28 -9.53 0.19 3.01
CA ALA A 28 -9.55 0.46 4.44
C ALA A 28 -9.29 1.94 4.79
N VAL A 29 -8.42 2.63 4.03
CA VAL A 29 -8.21 4.08 4.19
C VAL A 29 -9.50 4.86 3.95
N ALA A 30 -10.22 4.55 2.86
CA ALA A 30 -11.45 5.25 2.50
C ALA A 30 -12.56 5.02 3.54
N ILE A 31 -12.70 3.79 4.04
CA ILE A 31 -13.69 3.44 5.09
C ILE A 31 -13.38 4.21 6.38
N LEU A 32 -12.15 4.11 6.88
CA LEU A 32 -11.77 4.79 8.13
C LEU A 32 -11.90 6.32 8.03
N TYR A 33 -11.59 6.90 6.87
CA TYR A 33 -11.77 8.33 6.66
C TYR A 33 -13.26 8.74 6.70
N LYS A 34 -14.14 7.95 6.08
CA LYS A 34 -15.60 8.15 6.13
C LYS A 34 -16.17 8.00 7.55
N GLU A 35 -15.58 7.14 8.37
CA GLU A 35 -15.92 6.99 9.79
C GLU A 35 -15.39 8.14 10.68
N GLY A 36 -14.67 9.11 10.09
CA GLY A 36 -14.20 10.31 10.79
C GLY A 36 -12.82 10.18 11.43
N TYR A 37 -12.07 9.11 11.15
CA TYR A 37 -10.69 9.00 11.62
C TYR A 37 -9.79 10.03 10.94
N GLY A 38 -8.94 10.69 11.73
CA GLY A 38 -7.96 11.64 11.22
C GLY A 38 -6.84 10.96 10.44
N ILE A 39 -6.27 11.66 9.46
CA ILE A 39 -5.20 11.17 8.57
C ILE A 39 -4.02 10.55 9.34
N ARG A 40 -3.61 11.16 10.46
CA ARG A 40 -2.51 10.62 11.29
C ARG A 40 -2.88 9.34 12.03
N GLN A 41 -4.16 9.18 12.41
CA GLN A 41 -4.63 7.95 13.05
C GLN A 41 -4.64 6.81 12.04
N ILE A 42 -5.19 7.05 10.84
CA ILE A 42 -5.20 6.08 9.73
C ILE A 42 -3.78 5.66 9.35
N GLN A 43 -2.85 6.63 9.27
CA GLN A 43 -1.43 6.37 8.99
C GLN A 43 -0.82 5.39 9.99
N ARG A 44 -1.10 5.56 11.28
CA ARG A 44 -0.60 4.66 12.34
C ARG A 44 -1.28 3.29 12.29
N LEU A 45 -2.60 3.24 12.13
CA LEU A 45 -3.38 2.00 12.11
C LEU A 45 -3.00 1.07 10.95
N LEU A 46 -2.84 1.63 9.75
CA LEU A 46 -2.54 0.85 8.54
C LEU A 46 -1.04 0.77 8.22
N ASN A 47 -0.21 1.32 9.11
CA ASN A 47 1.24 1.36 9.03
C ASN A 47 1.76 1.96 7.70
N TYR A 48 1.22 3.12 7.32
CA TYR A 48 1.74 3.88 6.20
C TYR A 48 3.00 4.64 6.59
N LYS A 49 3.93 4.78 5.64
CA LYS A 49 5.20 5.49 5.83
C LYS A 49 5.01 6.94 6.29
N SER A 50 3.98 7.62 5.80
CA SER A 50 3.72 9.03 6.13
C SER A 50 2.25 9.41 5.96
N PRO A 51 1.78 10.50 6.59
CA PRO A 51 0.43 11.03 6.39
C PRO A 51 0.13 11.36 4.91
N ARG A 52 1.16 11.79 4.16
CA ARG A 52 1.04 12.09 2.73
C ARG A 52 0.62 10.87 1.91
N SER A 53 1.06 9.66 2.28
CA SER A 53 0.65 8.44 1.59
C SER A 53 -0.85 8.21 1.70
N VAL A 54 -1.44 8.47 2.87
CA VAL A 54 -2.88 8.37 3.10
C VAL A 54 -3.62 9.44 2.31
N GLN A 55 -3.11 10.67 2.31
CA GLN A 55 -3.71 11.79 1.57
C GLN A 55 -3.75 11.55 0.06
N VAL A 56 -2.68 11.02 -0.53
CA VAL A 56 -2.65 10.69 -1.97
C VAL A 56 -3.70 9.64 -2.32
N ILE A 57 -3.91 8.64 -1.46
CA ILE A 57 -4.95 7.62 -1.67
C ILE A 57 -6.33 8.24 -1.66
N LEU A 58 -6.60 9.15 -0.71
CA LEU A 58 -7.88 9.85 -0.63
C LEU A 58 -8.13 10.75 -1.86
N MET A 59 -7.10 11.45 -2.34
CA MET A 59 -7.19 12.29 -3.55
C MET A 59 -7.41 11.48 -4.85
N GLN A 60 -7.03 10.20 -4.88
CA GLN A 60 -7.24 9.31 -6.02
C GLN A 60 -8.58 8.58 -5.98
N ALA A 61 -9.30 8.67 -4.86
CA ALA A 61 -10.60 8.03 -4.65
C ALA A 61 -11.78 8.98 -4.90
N GLU A 62 -11.52 10.28 -5.09
CA GLU A 62 -12.44 11.29 -5.62
C GLU A 62 -12.48 11.24 -7.15
#